data_AF-A0AAD7XII7-F1
#
_entry.id   AF-A0AAD7XII7-F1
#
_cell.length_a   1.000
_cell.length_b   1.000
_cell.length_c   1.000
_cell.angle_alpha   90.00
_cell.angle_beta   90.00
_cell.angle_gamma   90.00
#
_symmetry.space_group_name_H-M   'P 1'
#
loop_
_entity.id
_entity.type
_entity.pdbx_description
1 polymer ?
#
loop_
_entity_poly.entity_id
_entity_poly.type
_entity_poly.pdbx_seq_one_letter_code
_entity_poly.pdbx_strand_id
1 'polypeptide(L)'
;MLFVLVASFTCRGGRALQANTKIALGSAGLVAQAANRAFLAGNLAMDAQSRVDLLCTAALCGLILEGLSTREVVKRTEDTVALEGVRGVSFAADLRGPQLTAASWAATTVADSIPSVRSVLAWRGDKTLFRYGTLGPKPIDTTALGVVRGETYYPDLQALPARVDFQCLPRNTPSALIVPVGDTRLLVACDTKRALSPKDTAWIRAIAARLDLAFAADVVS
;
A
#
# COMPACT_ATOMS: atom_id res chain seq x y z
N MET A 1 42.78 10.13 -8.35
CA MET A 1 42.33 11.09 -7.30
C MET A 1 40.81 11.23 -7.23
N LEU A 2 40.07 11.15 -8.35
CA LEU A 2 38.60 11.22 -8.38
C LEU A 2 37.89 10.01 -7.70
N PHE A 3 38.45 8.80 -7.84
CA PHE A 3 37.86 7.56 -7.28
C PHE A 3 37.84 7.50 -5.74
N VAL A 4 38.83 8.10 -5.08
CA VAL A 4 38.90 8.13 -3.60
C VAL A 4 37.88 9.11 -3.02
N LEU A 5 37.50 10.14 -3.80
CA LEU A 5 36.51 11.13 -3.37
C LEU A 5 35.09 10.54 -3.38
N VAL A 6 34.75 9.73 -4.39
CA VAL A 6 33.40 9.12 -4.51
C VAL A 6 33.16 8.05 -3.43
N ALA A 7 34.17 7.23 -3.11
CA ALA A 7 34.07 6.22 -2.05
C ALA A 7 34.00 6.82 -0.64
N SER A 8 34.53 8.03 -0.45
CA SER A 8 34.48 8.72 0.87
C SER A 8 33.12 9.34 1.17
N PHE A 9 32.27 9.55 0.17
CA PHE A 9 30.93 10.15 0.34
C PHE A 9 29.86 9.15 0.78
N THR A 10 30.08 7.84 0.57
CA THR A 10 29.11 6.80 0.96
C THR A 10 29.24 6.36 2.42
N CYS A 11 30.37 6.60 3.09
CA CYS A 11 30.63 6.06 4.44
C CYS A 11 30.61 7.07 5.60
N ARG A 12 30.38 8.37 5.37
CA ARG A 12 30.39 9.37 6.46
C ARG A 12 29.00 9.97 6.73
N GLY A 13 28.27 9.33 7.63
CA GLY A 13 27.38 9.97 8.62
C GLY A 13 26.15 10.74 8.10
N GLY A 14 24.99 10.09 8.17
CA GLY A 14 23.79 10.72 8.73
C GLY A 14 22.85 11.52 7.81
N ARG A 15 23.17 11.72 6.53
CA ARG A 15 22.20 12.29 5.56
C ARG A 15 22.17 11.40 4.33
N ALA A 16 21.10 10.61 4.19
CA ALA A 16 20.82 9.90 2.96
C ALA A 16 20.81 10.91 1.81
N LEU A 17 21.79 10.79 0.90
CA LEU A 17 21.88 11.66 -0.27
C LEU A 17 20.56 11.52 -1.04
N GLN A 18 19.83 12.62 -1.25
CA GLN A 18 18.55 12.59 -1.95
C GLN A 18 18.73 12.02 -3.35
N ALA A 19 17.73 11.29 -3.86
CA ALA A 19 17.75 10.63 -5.17
C ALA A 19 18.23 11.57 -6.30
N ASN A 20 17.79 12.84 -6.26
CA ASN A 20 18.18 13.87 -7.23
C ASN A 20 19.68 14.17 -7.22
N THR A 21 20.32 14.20 -6.05
CA THR A 21 21.76 14.45 -5.92
C THR A 21 22.58 13.29 -6.49
N LYS A 22 22.14 12.04 -6.27
CA LYS A 22 22.79 10.86 -6.85
C LYS A 22 22.71 10.88 -8.38
N ILE A 23 21.53 11.17 -8.94
CA ILE A 23 21.34 11.27 -10.39
C ILE A 23 22.16 12.43 -10.99
N ALA A 24 22.17 13.60 -10.33
CA ALA A 24 22.93 14.76 -10.78
C ALA A 24 24.44 14.51 -10.76
N LEU A 25 24.97 13.89 -9.70
CA LEU A 25 26.39 13.56 -9.60
C LEU A 25 26.80 12.52 -10.63
N GLY A 26 25.97 11.48 -10.84
CA GLY A 26 26.24 10.43 -11.82
C GLY A 26 26.23 10.96 -13.26
N SER A 27 25.23 11.78 -13.61
CA SER A 27 25.14 12.41 -14.93
C SER A 27 26.26 13.41 -15.18
N ALA A 28 26.59 14.28 -14.21
CA ALA A 28 27.71 15.21 -14.31
C ALA A 28 29.05 14.47 -14.45
N GLY A 29 29.24 13.37 -13.72
CA GLY A 29 30.43 12.52 -13.84
C GLY A 29 30.58 11.88 -15.22
N LEU A 30 29.49 11.41 -15.82
CA LEU A 30 29.53 10.84 -17.19
C LEU A 30 29.88 11.90 -18.23
N VAL A 31 29.30 13.09 -18.11
CA VAL A 31 29.62 14.23 -18.99
C VAL A 31 31.09 14.64 -18.83
N ALA A 32 31.58 14.74 -17.59
CA ALA A 32 32.98 15.06 -17.32
C ALA A 32 33.94 13.99 -17.88
N GLN A 33 33.59 12.70 -17.78
CA GLN A 33 34.38 11.61 -18.35
C GLN A 33 34.40 11.67 -19.89
N ALA A 34 33.25 11.90 -20.52
CA ALA A 34 33.15 12.04 -21.97
C ALA A 34 33.95 13.25 -22.46
N ALA A 35 33.89 14.38 -21.75
CA ALA A 35 34.68 15.57 -22.06
C ALA A 35 36.18 15.32 -21.87
N ASN A 36 36.58 14.66 -20.78
CA ASN A 36 37.99 14.28 -20.56
C ASN A 36 38.53 13.41 -21.71
N ARG A 37 37.72 12.47 -22.19
CA ARG A 37 38.09 11.62 -23.32
C ARG A 37 38.16 12.38 -24.65
N ALA A 38 37.20 13.26 -24.91
CA ALA A 38 37.10 14.00 -26.16
C ALA A 38 38.18 15.10 -26.30
N PHE A 39 38.51 15.80 -25.21
CA PHE A 39 39.36 17.00 -25.26
C PHE A 39 40.77 16.80 -24.71
N LEU A 40 40.95 15.96 -23.68
CA LEU A 40 42.23 15.85 -22.96
C LEU A 40 43.01 14.58 -23.28
N ALA A 41 42.33 13.48 -23.63
CA ALA A 41 42.99 12.18 -23.81
C ALA A 41 43.52 11.92 -25.24
N GLY A 42 42.91 12.48 -26.29
CA GLY A 42 43.35 12.33 -27.69
C GLY A 42 43.71 10.88 -28.12
N ASN A 43 44.51 10.73 -29.19
CA ASN A 43 45.02 9.44 -29.70
C ASN A 43 46.09 8.77 -28.78
N LEU A 44 46.32 9.30 -27.58
CA LEU A 44 47.36 8.84 -26.64
C LEU A 44 46.81 7.90 -25.54
N ALA A 45 45.59 7.39 -25.71
CA ALA A 45 44.95 6.51 -24.75
C ALA A 45 45.68 5.15 -24.65
N MET A 46 46.60 5.05 -23.69
CA MET A 46 47.21 3.78 -23.26
C MET A 46 46.15 2.79 -22.75
N ASP A 47 46.41 1.48 -22.87
CA ASP A 47 45.53 0.39 -22.40
C ASP A 47 45.07 0.53 -20.95
N ALA A 48 45.91 1.08 -20.08
CA ALA A 48 45.59 1.32 -18.67
C ALA A 48 44.45 2.35 -18.50
N GLN A 49 44.38 3.35 -19.38
CA GLN A 49 43.34 4.39 -19.35
C GLN A 49 41.97 3.82 -19.74
N SER A 50 41.92 2.90 -20.70
CA SER A 50 40.69 2.23 -21.14
C SER A 50 40.02 1.42 -20.02
N ARG A 51 40.82 0.75 -19.18
CA ARG A 51 40.30 -0.03 -18.04
C ARG A 51 39.71 0.86 -16.94
N VAL A 52 40.32 2.01 -16.68
CA VAL A 52 39.85 2.97 -15.68
C VAL A 52 38.55 3.65 -16.15
N ASP A 53 38.46 4.00 -17.44
CA ASP A 53 37.23 4.54 -18.03
C ASP A 53 36.05 3.57 -17.88
N LEU A 54 36.27 2.27 -18.10
CA LEU A 54 35.23 1.25 -17.94
C LEU A 54 34.72 1.17 -16.48
N LEU A 55 35.64 1.13 -15.51
CA LEU A 55 35.29 1.10 -14.09
C LEU A 55 34.57 2.39 -13.65
N CYS A 56 34.98 3.54 -14.16
CA CYS A 56 34.35 4.83 -13.84
C CYS A 56 32.94 4.91 -14.41
N THR A 57 32.75 4.46 -15.66
CA THR A 57 31.43 4.38 -16.30
C THR A 57 30.50 3.48 -15.50
N ALA A 58 30.97 2.29 -15.11
CA ALA A 58 30.18 1.34 -14.33
C ALA A 58 29.74 1.93 -12.99
N ALA A 59 30.65 2.61 -12.27
CA ALA A 59 30.35 3.25 -11.00
C ALA A 59 29.32 4.40 -11.15
N LEU A 60 29.44 5.24 -12.17
CA LEU A 60 28.53 6.36 -12.42
C LEU A 60 27.14 5.88 -12.85
N CYS A 61 27.06 4.86 -13.70
CA CYS A 61 25.79 4.21 -14.06
C CYS A 61 25.13 3.59 -12.83
N GLY A 62 25.90 2.93 -11.96
CA GLY A 62 25.40 2.39 -10.69
C GLY A 62 24.77 3.48 -9.80
N LEU A 63 25.43 4.64 -9.69
CA LEU A 63 24.92 5.78 -8.92
C LEU A 63 23.58 6.33 -9.47
N ILE A 64 23.44 6.40 -10.79
CA ILE A 64 22.20 6.82 -11.45
C ILE A 64 21.10 5.79 -11.20
N LEU A 65 21.38 4.50 -11.37
CA LEU A 65 20.42 3.42 -11.13
C LEU A 65 19.96 3.39 -9.67
N GLU A 66 20.87 3.58 -8.72
CA GLU A 66 20.53 3.66 -7.31
C GLU A 66 19.65 4.89 -7.01
N GLY A 67 19.97 6.04 -7.61
CA GLY A 67 19.14 7.25 -7.52
C GLY A 67 17.75 7.08 -8.13
N LEU A 68 17.64 6.38 -9.26
CA LEU A 68 16.35 6.08 -9.89
C LEU A 68 15.55 5.05 -9.10
N SER A 69 16.20 4.01 -8.57
CA SER A 69 15.58 2.96 -7.74
C SER A 69 15.03 3.52 -6.42
N THR A 70 15.69 4.53 -5.87
CA THR A 70 15.24 5.23 -4.65
C THR A 70 14.21 6.34 -4.91
N ARG A 71 13.88 6.62 -6.17
CA ARG A 71 12.81 7.56 -6.52
C ARG A 71 11.47 6.83 -6.43
N GLU A 72 10.72 7.12 -5.38
CA GLU A 72 9.36 6.60 -5.25
C GLU A 72 8.53 6.99 -6.48
N VAL A 73 7.90 6.00 -7.10
CA VAL A 73 6.85 6.23 -8.08
C VAL A 73 5.68 6.83 -7.31
N VAL A 74 5.62 8.15 -7.26
CA VAL A 74 4.46 8.88 -6.74
C VAL A 74 3.28 8.51 -7.62
N LYS A 75 2.51 7.51 -7.21
CA LYS A 75 1.24 7.17 -7.83
C LYS A 75 0.39 8.44 -7.79
N ARG A 76 -0.08 8.86 -8.96
CA ARG A 76 -1.02 9.98 -9.10
C ARG A 76 -2.15 9.75 -8.09
N THR A 77 -2.31 10.66 -7.15
CA THR A 77 -3.38 10.60 -6.15
C THR A 77 -4.70 10.66 -6.92
N GLU A 78 -5.43 9.55 -6.96
CA GLU A 78 -6.76 9.52 -7.56
C GLU A 78 -7.70 10.38 -6.69
N ASP A 79 -8.63 11.09 -7.33
CA ASP A 79 -9.50 12.04 -6.65
C ASP A 79 -10.27 11.38 -5.50
N THR A 80 -10.20 12.00 -4.33
CA THR A 80 -10.93 11.54 -3.14
C THR A 80 -12.41 11.82 -3.33
N VAL A 81 -13.24 10.78 -3.22
CA VAL A 81 -14.68 10.87 -3.37
C VAL A 81 -15.31 10.99 -1.99
N ALA A 82 -16.06 12.08 -1.76
CA ALA A 82 -16.88 12.22 -0.57
C ALA A 82 -18.03 11.21 -0.62
N LEU A 83 -18.01 10.20 0.25
CA LEU A 83 -19.01 9.13 0.23
C LEU A 83 -20.42 9.64 0.60
N GLU A 84 -21.39 9.32 -0.24
CA GLU A 84 -22.81 9.63 -0.04
C GLU A 84 -23.47 8.53 0.81
N GLY A 85 -23.26 8.62 2.12
CA GLY A 85 -23.86 7.69 3.08
C GLY A 85 -24.00 8.29 4.47
N VAL A 86 -24.59 7.51 5.37
CA VAL A 86 -24.81 7.93 6.76
C VAL A 86 -23.65 7.41 7.59
N ARG A 87 -22.96 8.29 8.33
CA ARG A 87 -21.99 7.84 9.33
C ARG A 87 -22.73 7.14 10.46
N GLY A 88 -22.38 5.88 10.69
CA GLY A 88 -23.05 5.04 11.67
C GLY A 88 -22.14 3.97 12.22
N VAL A 89 -22.51 3.51 13.41
CA VAL A 89 -21.89 2.38 14.09
C VAL A 89 -23.01 1.45 14.53
N SER A 90 -22.92 0.19 14.14
CA SER A 90 -23.88 -0.84 14.49
C SER A 90 -23.12 -2.12 14.83
N PHE A 91 -23.32 -2.63 16.03
CA PHE A 91 -22.82 -3.93 16.47
C PHE A 91 -23.99 -4.90 16.59
N ALA A 92 -23.76 -6.20 16.40
CA ALA A 92 -24.78 -7.19 16.65
C ALA A 92 -25.15 -7.22 18.14
N ALA A 93 -26.46 -7.32 18.43
CA ALA A 93 -27.00 -7.21 19.78
C ALA A 93 -26.57 -8.34 20.73
N ASP A 94 -26.06 -9.43 20.17
CA ASP A 94 -25.59 -10.60 20.90
C ASP A 94 -24.09 -10.59 21.19
N LEU A 95 -23.35 -9.58 20.71
CA LEU A 95 -21.95 -9.41 21.07
C LEU A 95 -21.83 -8.95 22.52
N ARG A 96 -21.11 -9.72 23.35
CA ARG A 96 -20.88 -9.42 24.76
C ARG A 96 -19.41 -9.53 25.13
N GLY A 97 -19.01 -8.80 26.17
CA GLY A 97 -17.70 -8.91 26.81
C GLY A 97 -16.51 -8.86 25.82
N PRO A 98 -15.65 -9.90 25.76
CA PRO A 98 -14.46 -9.91 24.91
C PRO A 98 -14.74 -9.71 23.41
N GLN A 99 -15.87 -10.23 22.91
CA GLN A 99 -16.22 -10.15 21.48
C GLN A 99 -16.57 -8.73 21.05
N LEU A 100 -17.34 -8.01 21.87
CA LEU A 100 -17.68 -6.61 21.61
C LEU A 100 -16.42 -5.73 21.64
N THR A 101 -15.51 -5.99 22.57
CA THR A 101 -14.22 -5.31 22.65
C THR A 101 -13.35 -5.61 21.43
N ALA A 102 -13.28 -6.87 21.00
CA ALA A 102 -12.52 -7.26 19.80
C ALA A 102 -13.10 -6.65 18.51
N ALA A 103 -14.43 -6.65 18.38
CA ALA A 103 -15.12 -6.07 17.24
C ALA A 103 -14.95 -4.54 17.18
N SER A 104 -15.12 -3.85 18.31
CA SER A 104 -14.92 -2.40 18.38
C SER A 104 -13.47 -2.02 18.11
N TRP A 105 -12.51 -2.74 18.71
CA TRP A 105 -11.08 -2.57 18.45
C TRP A 105 -10.74 -2.78 16.96
N ALA A 106 -11.24 -3.83 16.33
CA ALA A 106 -10.96 -4.10 14.92
C ALA A 106 -11.53 -3.01 14.01
N ALA A 107 -12.77 -2.58 14.27
CA ALA A 107 -13.44 -1.53 13.50
C ALA A 107 -12.68 -0.21 13.55
N THR A 108 -12.32 0.26 14.74
CA THR A 108 -11.61 1.54 14.91
C THR A 108 -10.16 1.43 14.45
N THR A 109 -9.47 0.33 14.74
CA THR A 109 -8.06 0.17 14.33
C THR A 109 -7.91 0.21 12.82
N VAL A 110 -8.78 -0.47 12.05
CA VAL A 110 -8.72 -0.41 10.57
C VAL A 110 -9.03 1.00 10.07
N ALA A 111 -10.08 1.63 10.59
CA ALA A 111 -10.50 2.96 10.15
C ALA A 111 -9.49 4.07 10.50
N ASP A 112 -8.82 3.97 11.66
CA ASP A 112 -7.90 4.99 12.14
C ASP A 112 -6.47 4.78 11.60
N SER A 113 -6.07 3.54 11.31
CA SER A 113 -4.73 3.24 10.80
C SER A 113 -4.54 3.52 9.31
N ILE A 114 -5.63 3.52 8.53
CA ILE A 114 -5.56 3.68 7.07
C ILE A 114 -6.40 4.92 6.66
N PRO A 115 -5.77 6.04 6.25
CA PRO A 115 -6.47 7.31 6.01
C PRO A 115 -7.59 7.26 4.95
N SER A 116 -7.47 6.37 3.97
CA SER A 116 -8.44 6.22 2.87
C SER A 116 -9.67 5.40 3.25
N VAL A 117 -9.63 4.67 4.38
CA VAL A 117 -10.75 3.81 4.79
C VAL A 117 -11.88 4.66 5.35
N ARG A 118 -13.10 4.40 4.88
CA ARG A 118 -14.30 5.09 5.35
C ARG A 118 -15.36 4.16 5.93
N SER A 119 -15.33 2.88 5.57
CA SER A 119 -16.31 1.92 6.07
C SER A 119 -15.66 0.57 6.30
N VAL A 120 -15.96 -0.03 7.44
CA VAL A 120 -15.47 -1.34 7.86
C VAL A 120 -16.66 -2.17 8.30
N LEU A 121 -16.85 -3.32 7.68
CA LEU A 121 -17.97 -4.21 7.94
C LEU A 121 -17.43 -5.62 8.15
N ALA A 122 -17.97 -6.35 9.12
CA ALA A 122 -17.60 -7.74 9.33
C ALA A 122 -18.84 -8.61 9.50
N TRP A 123 -18.77 -9.84 8.98
CA TRP A 123 -19.82 -10.85 9.11
C TRP A 123 -19.21 -12.24 9.23
N ARG A 124 -19.97 -13.16 9.84
CA ARG A 124 -19.60 -14.58 10.01
C ARG A 124 -20.82 -15.43 9.69
N GLY A 125 -20.71 -16.30 8.69
CA GLY A 125 -21.87 -17.01 8.14
C GLY A 125 -22.96 -16.02 7.68
N ASP A 126 -24.19 -16.21 8.15
CA ASP A 126 -25.33 -15.31 7.89
C ASP A 126 -25.49 -14.18 8.90
N LYS A 127 -24.55 -14.04 9.85
CA LYS A 127 -24.63 -13.07 10.91
C LYS A 127 -23.70 -11.90 10.66
N THR A 128 -24.26 -10.69 10.56
CA THR A 128 -23.48 -9.45 10.60
C THR A 128 -22.92 -9.26 12.00
N LEU A 129 -21.61 -9.05 12.14
CA LEU A 129 -20.95 -8.78 13.43
C LEU A 129 -21.00 -7.29 13.74
N PHE A 130 -20.50 -6.46 12.81
CA PHE A 130 -20.52 -5.01 12.97
C PHE A 130 -20.48 -4.27 11.63
N ARG A 131 -20.89 -3.01 11.67
CA ARG A 131 -20.81 -2.02 10.60
C ARG A 131 -20.32 -0.71 11.20
N TYR A 132 -19.23 -0.18 10.69
CA TYR A 132 -18.60 1.04 11.20
C TYR A 132 -18.24 1.98 10.05
N GLY A 133 -18.47 3.28 10.23
CA GLY A 133 -18.08 4.31 9.27
C GLY A 133 -19.22 4.79 8.40
N THR A 134 -18.99 5.02 7.11
CA THR A 134 -20.00 5.57 6.19
C THR A 134 -20.80 4.44 5.55
N LEU A 135 -22.06 4.27 5.94
CA LEU A 135 -22.84 3.08 5.62
C LEU A 135 -23.82 3.32 4.47
N GLY A 136 -24.03 2.27 3.67
CA GLY A 136 -25.11 2.19 2.70
C GLY A 136 -26.47 1.92 3.35
N PRO A 137 -27.56 2.11 2.59
CA PRO A 137 -28.93 2.02 3.10
C PRO A 137 -29.36 0.60 3.48
N LYS A 138 -28.71 -0.44 2.92
CA LYS A 138 -29.08 -1.83 3.15
C LYS A 138 -28.17 -2.52 4.18
N PRO A 139 -28.64 -3.55 4.89
CA PRO A 139 -27.78 -4.43 5.67
C PRO A 139 -26.82 -5.23 4.75
N ILE A 140 -25.87 -5.93 5.37
CA ILE A 140 -24.95 -6.81 4.64
C ILE A 140 -25.73 -7.98 4.06
N ASP A 141 -25.63 -8.19 2.75
CA ASP A 141 -26.13 -9.39 2.10
C ASP A 141 -25.05 -10.48 2.17
N THR A 142 -25.17 -11.35 3.17
CA THR A 142 -24.22 -12.45 3.40
C THR A 142 -24.30 -13.53 2.33
N THR A 143 -25.41 -13.63 1.60
CA THR A 143 -25.56 -14.61 0.50
C THR A 143 -24.79 -14.14 -0.72
N ALA A 144 -24.97 -12.89 -1.12
CA ALA A 144 -24.28 -12.33 -2.27
C ALA A 144 -22.75 -12.21 -2.03
N LEU A 145 -22.35 -11.71 -0.86
CA LEU A 145 -20.93 -11.54 -0.51
C LEU A 145 -20.28 -12.83 0.01
N GLY A 146 -21.06 -13.82 0.44
CA GLY A 146 -20.58 -15.11 0.96
C GLY A 146 -19.95 -16.02 -0.09
N VAL A 147 -20.26 -15.80 -1.37
CA VAL A 147 -19.67 -16.51 -2.51
C VAL A 147 -18.15 -16.25 -2.63
N VAL A 148 -17.67 -15.13 -2.07
CA VAL A 148 -16.25 -14.76 -2.10
C VAL A 148 -15.45 -15.69 -1.18
N ARG A 149 -14.70 -16.62 -1.80
CA ARG A 149 -13.89 -17.65 -1.10
C ARG A 149 -12.46 -17.22 -0.80
N GLY A 150 -11.96 -16.18 -1.45
CA GLY A 150 -10.59 -15.70 -1.31
C GLY A 150 -10.51 -14.20 -1.08
N GLU A 151 -9.34 -13.74 -0.66
CA GLU A 151 -9.06 -12.30 -0.56
C GLU A 151 -9.27 -11.65 -1.93
N THR A 152 -10.23 -10.73 -2.01
CA THR A 152 -10.65 -10.12 -3.27
C THR A 152 -10.63 -8.62 -3.14
N TYR A 153 -9.78 -7.98 -3.93
CA TYR A 153 -9.66 -6.53 -3.99
C TYR A 153 -10.34 -5.98 -5.23
N TYR A 154 -11.24 -5.02 -5.01
CA TYR A 154 -11.96 -4.29 -6.05
C TYR A 154 -11.38 -2.87 -6.16
N PRO A 155 -10.44 -2.63 -7.09
CA PRO A 155 -9.80 -1.33 -7.25
C PRO A 155 -10.73 -0.25 -7.80
N ASP A 156 -11.78 -0.65 -8.52
CA ASP A 156 -12.85 0.20 -9.04
C ASP A 156 -14.20 -0.52 -8.93
N LEU A 157 -14.95 -0.20 -7.88
CA LEU A 157 -16.26 -0.79 -7.61
C LEU A 157 -17.34 -0.23 -8.55
N GLN A 158 -17.14 0.96 -9.13
CA GLN A 158 -18.12 1.56 -10.05
C GLN A 158 -18.13 0.87 -11.42
N ALA A 159 -16.99 0.30 -11.82
CA ALA A 159 -16.87 -0.48 -13.05
C ALA A 159 -17.45 -1.91 -12.92
N LEU A 160 -17.83 -2.34 -11.71
CA LEU A 160 -18.26 -3.72 -11.45
C LEU A 160 -19.76 -3.90 -11.77
N PRO A 161 -20.15 -4.83 -12.67
CA PRO A 161 -21.56 -5.10 -12.97
C PRO A 161 -22.32 -5.68 -11.75
N ALA A 162 -21.63 -6.43 -10.89
CA ALA A 162 -22.16 -7.00 -9.65
C ALA A 162 -22.15 -6.01 -8.46
N ARG A 163 -22.11 -4.69 -8.70
CA ARG A 163 -22.15 -3.67 -7.63
C ARG A 163 -23.43 -3.72 -6.77
N VAL A 164 -24.51 -4.33 -7.30
CA VAL A 164 -25.75 -4.55 -6.56
C VAL A 164 -25.56 -5.36 -5.27
N ASP A 165 -24.51 -6.18 -5.19
CA ASP A 165 -24.20 -6.98 -4.00
C ASP A 165 -23.55 -6.14 -2.88
N PHE A 166 -23.06 -4.95 -3.23
CA PHE A 166 -22.40 -4.00 -2.31
C PHE A 166 -23.34 -2.88 -1.83
N GLN A 167 -24.66 -3.11 -1.83
CA GLN A 167 -25.63 -2.12 -1.33
C GLN A 167 -25.51 -1.80 0.17
N CYS A 168 -24.73 -2.61 0.90
CA CYS A 168 -24.33 -2.31 2.29
C CYS A 168 -23.36 -1.13 2.40
N LEU A 169 -22.71 -0.76 1.30
CA LEU A 169 -21.81 0.39 1.15
C LEU A 169 -22.51 1.57 0.46
N PRO A 170 -22.00 2.80 0.64
CA PRO A 170 -22.44 3.97 -0.12
C PRO A 170 -22.34 3.73 -1.62
N ARG A 171 -23.28 4.29 -2.39
CA ARG A 171 -23.32 4.07 -3.84
C ARG A 171 -22.02 4.50 -4.50
N ASN A 172 -21.49 5.67 -4.18
CA ASN A 172 -20.32 6.23 -4.82
C ASN A 172 -18.98 5.65 -4.31
N THR A 173 -18.98 4.55 -3.56
CA THR A 173 -17.76 3.88 -3.07
C THR A 173 -16.82 3.51 -4.23
N PRO A 174 -15.59 4.07 -4.27
CA PRO A 174 -14.67 3.80 -5.37
C PRO A 174 -13.97 2.44 -5.29
N SER A 175 -13.61 1.98 -4.08
CA SER A 175 -12.87 0.71 -3.93
C SER A 175 -13.26 -0.03 -2.65
N ALA A 176 -13.12 -1.36 -2.70
CA ALA A 176 -13.41 -2.24 -1.59
C ALA A 176 -12.48 -3.45 -1.55
N LEU A 177 -12.20 -3.97 -0.37
CA LEU A 177 -11.43 -5.18 -0.13
C LEU A 177 -12.25 -6.13 0.74
N ILE A 178 -12.36 -7.38 0.32
CA ILE A 178 -12.91 -8.46 1.13
C ILE A 178 -11.77 -9.38 1.55
N VAL A 179 -11.60 -9.57 2.86
CA VAL A 179 -10.63 -10.48 3.46
C VAL A 179 -11.38 -11.55 4.26
N PRO A 180 -11.53 -12.78 3.71
CA PRO A 180 -12.01 -13.92 4.47
C PRO A 180 -10.89 -14.46 5.37
N VAL A 181 -11.18 -14.66 6.66
CA VAL A 181 -10.31 -15.34 7.62
C VAL A 181 -11.13 -16.28 8.50
N GLY A 182 -10.89 -17.59 8.37
CA GLY A 182 -11.73 -18.60 9.00
C GLY A 182 -13.17 -18.47 8.52
N ASP A 183 -14.10 -18.39 9.47
CA ASP A 183 -15.52 -18.15 9.18
C ASP A 183 -15.87 -16.67 9.07
N THR A 184 -14.96 -15.80 9.53
CA THR A 184 -15.15 -14.35 9.59
C THR A 184 -14.72 -13.71 8.28
N ARG A 185 -15.51 -12.78 7.77
CA ARG A 185 -15.19 -12.00 6.58
C ARG A 185 -15.19 -10.52 6.94
N LEU A 186 -14.13 -9.82 6.52
CA LEU A 186 -13.95 -8.40 6.73
C LEU A 186 -14.03 -7.68 5.39
N LEU A 187 -14.97 -6.74 5.25
CA LEU A 187 -15.12 -5.84 4.10
C LEU A 187 -14.66 -4.44 4.50
N VAL A 188 -13.69 -3.91 3.77
CA VAL A 188 -13.13 -2.57 3.97
C VAL A 188 -13.38 -1.76 2.71
N ALA A 189 -14.02 -0.60 2.84
CA ALA A 189 -14.29 0.33 1.76
C ALA A 189 -13.47 1.60 1.91
N CYS A 190 -12.92 2.08 0.79
CA CYS A 190 -12.13 3.32 0.75
C CYS A 190 -12.81 4.41 -0.07
N ASP A 191 -12.39 5.65 0.13
CA ASP A 191 -12.88 6.85 -0.59
C ASP A 191 -12.13 7.15 -1.90
N THR A 192 -11.13 6.36 -2.25
CA THR A 192 -10.27 6.55 -3.41
C THR A 192 -10.17 5.26 -4.20
N LYS A 193 -10.02 5.36 -5.52
CA LYS A 193 -9.68 4.19 -6.34
C LYS A 193 -8.28 3.71 -5.98
N ARG A 194 -8.04 2.41 -6.10
CA ARG A 194 -6.73 1.76 -5.83
C ARG A 194 -6.02 2.21 -4.54
N ALA A 195 -6.80 2.49 -3.49
CA ALA A 195 -6.31 3.14 -2.27
C ALA A 195 -5.33 2.28 -1.44
N LEU A 196 -5.52 0.95 -1.45
CA LEU A 196 -4.80 0.06 -0.57
C LEU A 196 -3.44 -0.38 -1.14
N SER A 197 -2.40 -0.25 -0.32
CA SER A 197 -1.08 -0.83 -0.59
C SER A 197 -1.00 -2.29 -0.13
N PRO A 198 0.04 -3.04 -0.56
CA PRO A 198 0.30 -4.39 -0.04
C PRO A 198 0.50 -4.42 1.49
N LYS A 199 1.07 -3.35 2.06
CA LYS A 199 1.26 -3.20 3.51
C LYS A 199 -0.10 -3.06 4.21
N ASP A 200 -0.99 -2.23 3.68
CA ASP A 200 -2.33 -2.02 4.24
C ASP A 200 -3.15 -3.30 4.18
N THR A 201 -3.04 -4.03 3.06
CA THR A 201 -3.71 -5.32 2.87
C THR A 201 -3.24 -6.36 3.88
N ALA A 202 -1.92 -6.45 4.10
CA ALA A 202 -1.34 -7.33 5.12
C ALA A 202 -1.79 -6.95 6.55
N TRP A 203 -1.91 -5.65 6.83
CA TRP A 203 -2.38 -5.15 8.12
C TRP A 203 -3.85 -5.48 8.36
N ILE A 204 -4.72 -5.25 7.36
CA ILE A 204 -6.14 -5.64 7.41
C ILE A 204 -6.27 -7.15 7.65
N ARG A 205 -5.45 -7.97 6.98
CA ARG A 205 -5.43 -9.43 7.18
C ARG A 205 -5.06 -9.82 8.60
N ALA A 206 -4.05 -9.17 9.19
CA ALA A 206 -3.66 -9.42 10.58
C ALA A 206 -4.78 -9.07 11.57
N ILE A 207 -5.50 -7.97 11.33
CA ILE A 207 -6.65 -7.58 12.16
C ILE A 207 -7.80 -8.57 12.00
N ALA A 208 -8.11 -8.99 10.77
CA ALA A 208 -9.14 -9.99 10.51
C ALA A 208 -8.82 -11.33 11.19
N ALA A 209 -7.55 -11.76 11.19
CA ALA A 209 -7.12 -12.96 11.91
C ALA A 209 -7.28 -12.84 13.43
N ARG A 210 -6.91 -11.70 14.00
CA ARG A 210 -7.11 -11.45 15.44
C ARG A 210 -8.60 -11.42 15.81
N LEU A 211 -9.43 -10.85 14.94
CA LEU A 211 -10.88 -10.84 15.11
C LEU A 211 -11.42 -12.27 15.11
N ASP A 212 -11.04 -13.09 14.13
CA ASP A 212 -11.51 -14.47 14.02
C ASP A 212 -11.13 -15.31 15.25
N LEU A 213 -9.91 -15.15 15.78
CA LEU A 213 -9.49 -15.80 17.03
C LEU A 213 -10.36 -15.42 18.23
N ALA A 214 -10.73 -14.14 18.35
CA ALA A 214 -11.60 -13.68 19.43
C ALA A 214 -13.02 -14.29 19.34
N PHE A 215 -13.47 -14.61 18.13
CA PHE A 215 -14.76 -15.27 17.90
C PHE A 215 -14.68 -16.80 17.89
N ALA A 216 -13.50 -17.38 17.68
CA ALA A 216 -13.28 -18.82 17.78
C ALA A 216 -13.19 -19.29 19.26
N ALA A 217 -12.63 -18.46 20.13
CA ALA A 217 -12.44 -18.78 21.56
C ALA A 217 -13.76 -19.05 22.33
N ASP A 218 -14.88 -18.52 21.84
CA ASP A 218 -16.21 -18.65 22.48
C ASP A 218 -16.96 -19.94 22.07
N VAL A 219 -16.51 -20.64 21.02
CA VAL A 219 -17.14 -21.89 20.54
C VAL A 219 -16.68 -23.10 21.35
N VAL A 220 -15.65 -22.94 22.18
CA VAL A 220 -15.01 -24.04 22.95
C VAL A 220 -15.37 -24.00 24.44
N SER A 221 -16.13 -23.01 24.90
CA SER A 221 -16.63 -22.87 26.28
C SER A 221 -18.13 -23.11 26.37
#